data_AF-A0A085BBM8-F1
#
_entry.id   AF-A0A085BBM8-F1
#
_cell.length_a   1.000
_cell.length_b   1.000
_cell.length_c   1.000
_cell.angle_alpha   90.00
_cell.angle_beta   90.00
_cell.angle_gamma   90.00
#
_symmetry.space_group_name_H-M   'P 1'
#
loop_
_entity.id
_entity.type
_entity.pdbx_description
1 polymer ?
#
loop_
_entity_poly.entity_id
_entity_poly.type
_entity_poly.pdbx_seq_one_letter_code
_entity_poly.pdbx_strand_id
1 'polypeptide(L)' 'MLIIPVKDGESIDRALKKYKRKFDKTRVVRELRSRQQFIKPSVTLRQSKLKAAYKQRNASIEEQA' A
#
# COMPACT_ATOMS: atom_id res chain seq x y z
N MET A 1 -14.11 7.60 -5.25
CA MET A 1 -14.00 7.51 -6.73
C MET A 1 -12.80 8.35 -7.17
N LEU A 2 -11.84 7.78 -7.91
CA LEU A 2 -10.61 8.49 -8.27
C LEU A 2 -10.83 9.30 -9.56
N ILE A 3 -11.00 10.61 -9.42
CA ILE A 3 -11.11 11.54 -10.56
C ILE A 3 -9.71 12.08 -10.87
N ILE A 4 -9.36 12.14 -12.16
CA ILE A 4 -8.14 12.77 -12.67
C ILE A 4 -8.54 13.75 -13.77
N PRO A 5 -8.25 15.05 -13.60
CA PRO A 5 -8.50 16.02 -14.64
C PRO A 5 -7.50 15.81 -15.78
N VAL A 6 -8.01 15.70 -17.00
CA VAL A 6 -7.22 15.70 -18.24
C VAL A 6 -7.28 17.13 -18.79
N LYS A 7 -6.13 17.72 -19.13
CA LYS A 7 -6.08 19.05 -19.75
C LYS A 7 -6.07 18.93 -21.28
N ASP A 8 -6.56 19.96 -21.97
CA ASP A 8 -6.52 20.02 -23.43
C ASP A 8 -5.06 20.00 -23.93
N GLY A 9 -4.73 19.05 -24.80
CA GLY A 9 -3.38 18.78 -25.30
C GLY A 9 -2.58 17.72 -24.53
N GLU A 10 -3.10 17.15 -23.44
CA GLU A 10 -2.46 16.03 -22.74
C GLU A 10 -2.71 14.70 -23.48
N SER A 11 -1.66 13.95 -23.81
CA SER A 11 -1.81 12.62 -24.41
C SER A 11 -2.54 11.67 -23.45
N ILE A 12 -3.53 10.93 -23.98
CA ILE A 12 -4.34 9.95 -23.24
C ILE A 12 -3.47 8.96 -22.43
N ASP A 13 -2.32 8.55 -22.98
CA ASP A 13 -1.40 7.63 -22.30
C ASP A 13 -0.83 8.22 -21.00
N ARG A 14 -0.55 9.53 -20.97
CA ARG A 14 -0.08 10.21 -19.75
C ARG A 14 -1.18 10.26 -18.68
N ALA A 15 -2.42 10.51 -19.09
CA ALA A 15 -3.57 10.50 -18.19
C ALA A 15 -3.80 9.09 -17.58
N LEU A 16 -3.72 8.04 -18.40
CA LEU A 16 -3.83 6.65 -17.95
C LEU A 16 -2.70 6.24 -16.99
N LYS A 17 -1.45 6.64 -17.27
CA LYS A 17 -0.32 6.42 -16.35
C LYS A 17 -0.52 7.13 -15.01
N LYS A 18 -1.01 8.37 -15.03
CA LYS A 18 -1.34 9.14 -13.81
C LYS A 18 -2.46 8.46 -13.02
N TYR A 19 -3.47 7.91 -13.71
CA TYR A 19 -4.53 7.10 -13.10
C TYR A 19 -4.01 5.84 -12.43
N LYS A 20 -3.23 5.05 -13.16
CA LYS A 20 -2.64 3.83 -12.61
C LYS A 20 -1.81 4.11 -11.36
N ARG A 21 -0.93 5.12 -11.40
CA ARG A 21 -0.14 5.54 -10.23
C ARG A 21 -1.01 5.98 -9.05
N LYS A 22 -2.07 6.75 -9.31
CA LYS A 22 -3.00 7.21 -8.26
C LYS A 22 -3.76 6.03 -7.65
N PHE A 23 -4.22 5.09 -8.48
CA PHE A 23 -4.91 3.87 -8.06
C PHE A 23 -4.02 2.97 -7.19
N ASP A 24 -2.78 2.74 -7.62
CA ASP A 24 -1.79 1.97 -6.87
C ASP A 24 -1.43 2.64 -5.53
N LYS A 25 -1.30 3.99 -5.53
CA LYS A 25 -1.02 4.77 -4.31
C LYS A 25 -2.17 4.69 -3.30
N THR A 26 -3.42 4.68 -3.76
CA THR A 26 -4.60 4.51 -2.90
C THR A 26 -4.73 3.07 -2.37
N ARG A 27 -3.97 2.10 -2.90
CA ARG A 27 -3.92 0.70 -2.41
C ARG A 27 -5.28 -0.01 -2.38
N VAL A 28 -6.21 0.40 -3.26
CA VAL A 28 -7.59 -0.12 -3.32
C VAL A 28 -7.61 -1.65 -3.45
N VAL A 29 -6.76 -2.23 -4.30
CA VAL A 29 -6.68 -3.69 -4.49
C VAL A 29 -6.25 -4.40 -3.20
N ARG A 30 -5.31 -3.81 -2.45
CA ARG A 30 -4.83 -4.40 -1.19
C ARG A 30 -5.91 -4.37 -0.13
N GLU A 31 -6.64 -3.27 -0.05
CA GLU A 31 -7.76 -3.11 0.87
C GLU A 31 -8.89 -4.09 0.53
N LEU A 32 -9.27 -4.20 -0.74
CA LEU A 32 -10.25 -5.18 -1.20
C LEU A 32 -9.85 -6.59 -0.77
N ARG A 33 -8.61 -7.01 -1.04
CA ARG A 33 -8.08 -8.32 -0.63
C ARG A 33 -8.12 -8.52 0.87
N SER A 34 -7.78 -7.50 1.67
CA SER A 34 -7.83 -7.62 3.14
C SER A 34 -9.25 -7.73 3.69
N ARG A 35 -10.24 -7.17 2.99
CA ARG A 35 -11.66 -7.19 3.39
C ARG A 35 -12.42 -8.42 2.90
N GLN A 36 -11.85 -9.22 2.00
CA GLN A 36 -12.49 -10.44 1.47
C GLN A 36 -12.80 -11.47 2.56
N GLN A 37 -12.02 -11.49 3.65
CA GLN A 37 -12.19 -12.44 4.75
C GLN A 37 -12.15 -11.72 6.10
N PHE A 38 -12.93 -12.21 7.06
CA PHE A 38 -12.85 -11.73 8.43
C PHE A 38 -11.60 -12.26 9.11
N ILE A 39 -10.77 -11.36 9.64
CA ILE A 39 -9.56 -11.70 10.40
C ILE A 39 -9.80 -11.30 11.85
N LYS A 40 -9.72 -12.28 12.76
CA LYS A 40 -9.87 -12.03 14.20
C LYS A 40 -8.84 -10.99 14.68
N PRO A 41 -9.20 -10.05 15.57
CA PRO A 41 -8.28 -9.00 16.05
C PRO A 41 -6.98 -9.56 16.63
N SER A 42 -7.04 -10.69 17.35
CA SER A 42 -5.87 -11.36 17.91
C SER A 42 -4.84 -11.78 16.87
N VAL A 43 -5.29 -12.23 15.69
CA VAL A 43 -4.41 -12.63 14.58
C VAL A 43 -3.72 -11.42 13.99
N THR A 44 -4.45 -10.32 13.78
CA THR A 44 -3.90 -9.06 13.27
C THR A 44 -2.86 -8.47 14.22
N LEU A 45 -3.14 -8.45 15.52
CA LEU A 45 -2.22 -7.97 16.56
C LEU A 45 -0.95 -8.83 16.65
N ARG A 46 -1.07 -10.15 16.48
CA ARG A 46 0.09 -11.04 16.45
C ARG A 46 0.98 -10.75 15.23
N GLN A 47 0.38 -10.60 14.04
CA GLN A 47 1.13 -10.29 12.82
C GLN A 47 1.84 -8.93 12.89
N SER A 48 1.21 -7.91 13.49
CA SER A 48 1.85 -6.59 13.65
C SER A 48 3.06 -6.64 14.58
N LYS A 49 2.97 -7.36 15.72
CA LYS A 49 4.09 -7.55 16.66
C LYS A 49 5.26 -8.29 16.01
N LEU A 50 5.01 -9.39 15.29
CA LEU A 50 6.04 -10.14 14.58
C LEU A 50 6.77 -9.27 13.55
N LYS A 51 6.02 -8.49 12.78
CA LYS A 51 6.59 -7.56 11.80
C LYS A 51 7.43 -6.46 12.46
N ALA A 52 6.99 -5.93 13.60
CA ALA A 52 7.75 -4.93 14.35
C ALA A 52 9.06 -5.50 14.89
N ALA A 53 9.04 -6.69 15.49
CA ALA A 53 10.23 -7.37 15.98
C ALA A 53 11.25 -7.65 14.86
N TYR A 54 10.77 -8.10 13.69
CA TYR A 54 11.63 -8.31 12.52
C TYR A 54 12.29 -7.00 12.06
N LYS A 55 11.52 -5.90 11.96
CA LYS A 55 12.07 -4.60 11.58
C LYS A 55 13.09 -4.08 12.60
N GLN A 56 12.80 -4.22 13.89
CA GLN A 56 13.70 -3.80 14.97
C GLN A 56 15.03 -4.55 14.90
N ARG A 57 14.98 -5.88 14.72
CA ARG A 57 16.18 -6.71 14.57
C ARG A 57 17.06 -6.24 13.41
N ASN A 58 16.45 -5.94 12.27
CA ASN A 58 17.21 -5.47 11.11
C ASN A 58 17.87 -4.10 11.37
N ALA A 59 17.14 -3.17 12.00
CA ALA A 59 17.68 -1.86 12.34
C ALA A 59 18.83 -1.95 13.36
N SER A 60 18.72 -2.81 14.37
CA SER A 60 19.80 -2.99 15.36
C SER A 60 21.05 -3.62 14.75
N ILE A 61 20.91 -4.47 13.73
CA ILE A 61 22.06 -5.03 12.99
C ILE A 61 22.75 -3.92 12.19
N GLU A 62 21.97 -3.05 11.55
CA GLU A 62 22.50 -1.91 10.78
C GLU A 62 23.21 -0.88 11.68
N GLU A 63 22.71 -0.64 12.90
CA GLU A 63 23.33 0.26 13.87
C GLU A 63 24.62 -0.30 14.50
N GLN A 64 24.77 -1.62 14.51
CA GLN A 64 25.97 -2.31 15.00
C GLN A 64 27.08 -2.47 13.94
N ALA A 65 26.77 -2.20 12.67
CA ALA A 65 27.68 -2.29 11.53
C ALA A 65 28.35 -0.93 11.24
#